data_AF-A0A2S2PVD1-F1
#
_entry.id   AF-A0A2S2PVD1-F1
#
_cell.length_a   1.000
_cell.length_b   1.000
_cell.length_c   1.000
_cell.angle_alpha   90.00
_cell.angle_beta   90.00
_cell.angle_gamma   90.00
#
_symmetry.space_group_name_H-M   'P 1'
#
loop_
_entity.id
_entity.type
_entity.pdbx_description
1 polymer ?
#
loop_
_entity_poly.entity_id
_entity_poly.type
_entity_poly.pdbx_seq_one_letter_code
_entity_poly.pdbx_strand_id
1 'polypeptide(L)'
;MDNFKKPNITNSKKKRVQSSKKLLETLKIKKECEKKALDIVVELIDGGLEEHVLLNKLYSINACHYEDVVEERFILKQCGYVMCDKTLTDIPNQKYKISLALTKVFDITERKKFCSNICYKSSKYLQNQLLTTPLWLRDKDTVPTFKLLKICTENETTTDSVLDGHTKLSTPTITVSAPIFTNDTKTEIEEQFKNVLTLKTNN
;
A
#
# COMPACT_ATOMS: atom_id res chain seq x y z
N MET A 1 -43.93 -44.73 -33.77
CA MET A 1 -44.38 -44.55 -32.37
C MET A 1 -43.34 -43.66 -31.71
N ASP A 2 -43.43 -42.35 -31.95
CA ASP A 2 -42.38 -41.40 -31.55
C ASP A 2 -42.87 -40.63 -30.32
N ASN A 3 -42.29 -41.00 -29.19
CA ASN A 3 -42.67 -40.52 -27.88
C ASN A 3 -41.95 -39.19 -27.61
N PHE A 4 -42.60 -38.06 -27.89
CA PHE A 4 -42.07 -36.74 -27.59
C PHE A 4 -42.16 -36.45 -26.08
N LYS A 5 -41.04 -36.62 -25.39
CA LYS A 5 -40.85 -36.29 -23.98
C LYS A 5 -40.89 -34.75 -23.79
N LYS A 6 -41.99 -34.22 -23.24
CA LYS A 6 -42.15 -32.77 -22.98
C LYS A 6 -41.11 -32.28 -21.94
N PRO A 7 -40.43 -31.14 -22.17
CA PRO A 7 -39.41 -30.63 -21.26
C PRO A 7 -40.02 -29.97 -20.00
N ASN A 8 -39.26 -30.07 -18.91
CA ASN A 8 -39.66 -29.83 -17.52
C ASN A 8 -39.72 -28.31 -17.16
N ILE A 9 -40.87 -27.67 -17.38
CA ILE A 9 -41.14 -26.22 -17.20
C ILE A 9 -41.05 -25.75 -15.73
N THR A 10 -41.21 -26.63 -14.74
CA THR A 10 -41.20 -26.25 -13.32
C THR A 10 -39.79 -26.07 -12.76
N ASN A 11 -38.82 -26.80 -13.30
CA ASN A 11 -37.43 -26.74 -12.86
C ASN A 11 -36.74 -25.42 -13.28
N SER A 12 -37.12 -24.85 -14.44
CA SER A 12 -36.59 -23.57 -14.93
C SER A 12 -37.07 -22.38 -14.08
N LYS A 13 -38.34 -22.36 -13.67
CA LYS A 13 -38.90 -21.33 -12.77
C LYS A 13 -38.22 -21.37 -11.40
N LYS A 14 -38.03 -22.56 -10.80
CA LYS A 14 -37.34 -22.72 -9.51
C LYS A 14 -35.88 -22.25 -9.58
N LYS A 15 -35.17 -22.57 -10.69
CA LYS A 15 -33.79 -22.12 -10.93
C LYS A 15 -33.69 -20.60 -11.09
N ARG A 16 -34.64 -19.95 -11.77
CA ARG A 16 -34.71 -18.49 -11.94
C ARG A 16 -34.95 -17.75 -10.61
N VAL A 17 -35.87 -18.25 -9.78
CA VAL A 17 -36.14 -17.68 -8.45
C VAL A 17 -34.94 -17.85 -7.52
N GLN A 18 -34.27 -19.01 -7.54
CA GLN A 18 -33.05 -19.23 -6.75
C GLN A 18 -31.90 -18.32 -7.18
N SER A 19 -31.72 -18.11 -8.48
CA SER A 19 -30.73 -17.18 -9.04
C SER A 19 -30.99 -15.73 -8.64
N SER A 20 -32.25 -15.29 -8.67
CA SER A 20 -32.64 -13.93 -8.24
C SER A 20 -32.41 -13.70 -6.74
N LYS A 21 -32.70 -14.68 -5.89
CA LYS A 21 -32.43 -14.59 -4.43
C LYS A 21 -30.94 -14.51 -4.12
N LYS A 22 -30.13 -15.38 -4.75
CA LYS A 22 -28.66 -15.37 -4.57
C LYS A 22 -28.05 -14.04 -5.01
N LEU A 23 -28.51 -13.48 -6.13
CA LEU A 23 -28.08 -12.15 -6.59
C LEU A 23 -28.38 -11.07 -5.55
N LEU A 24 -29.61 -11.05 -5.01
CA LEU A 24 -30.00 -10.07 -3.99
C LEU A 24 -29.15 -10.18 -2.72
N GLU A 25 -28.83 -11.40 -2.29
CA GLU A 25 -27.97 -11.65 -1.14
C GLU A 25 -26.53 -11.16 -1.37
N THR A 26 -25.94 -11.47 -2.53
CA THR A 26 -24.62 -10.95 -2.91
C THR A 26 -24.59 -9.42 -2.94
N LEU A 27 -25.64 -8.77 -3.45
CA LEU A 27 -25.74 -7.31 -3.47
C LEU A 27 -25.80 -6.72 -2.06
N LYS A 28 -26.51 -7.36 -1.13
CA LYS A 28 -26.56 -6.94 0.28
C LYS A 28 -25.20 -7.04 0.95
N ILE A 29 -24.51 -8.16 0.77
CA ILE A 29 -23.17 -8.37 1.34
C ILE A 29 -22.19 -7.36 0.76
N LYS A 30 -22.21 -7.16 -0.56
CA LYS A 30 -21.39 -6.14 -1.22
C LYS A 30 -21.61 -4.76 -0.61
N LYS A 31 -22.87 -4.33 -0.49
CA LYS A 31 -23.23 -3.03 0.08
C LYS A 31 -22.71 -2.87 1.52
N GLU A 32 -22.85 -3.91 2.34
CA GLU A 32 -22.38 -3.88 3.73
C GLU A 32 -20.85 -3.79 3.82
N CYS A 33 -20.15 -4.57 2.99
CA CYS A 33 -18.69 -4.51 2.90
C CYS A 33 -18.20 -3.14 2.43
N GLU A 34 -18.84 -2.54 1.42
CA GLU A 34 -18.50 -1.20 0.92
C GLU A 34 -18.75 -0.12 1.98
N LYS A 35 -19.88 -0.20 2.69
CA LYS A 35 -20.17 0.71 3.81
C LYS A 35 -19.09 0.60 4.89
N LYS A 36 -18.76 -0.62 5.31
CA LYS A 36 -17.71 -0.85 6.31
C LYS A 36 -16.35 -0.32 5.88
N ALA A 37 -15.96 -0.52 4.62
CA ALA A 37 -14.72 0.02 4.09
C ALA A 37 -14.71 1.55 4.13
N LEU A 38 -15.83 2.18 3.77
CA LEU A 38 -15.98 3.64 3.82
C LEU A 38 -15.87 4.18 5.25
N ASP A 39 -16.55 3.56 6.21
CA ASP A 39 -16.48 3.96 7.62
C ASP A 39 -15.03 3.93 8.12
N ILE A 40 -14.26 2.89 7.76
CA ILE A 40 -12.83 2.79 8.11
C ILE A 40 -12.01 3.88 7.41
N VAL A 41 -12.25 4.15 6.13
CA VAL A 41 -11.55 5.20 5.38
C VAL A 41 -11.70 6.55 6.08
N VAL A 42 -12.91 6.90 6.51
CA VAL A 42 -13.17 8.14 7.25
C VAL A 42 -12.35 8.18 8.54
N GLU A 43 -12.38 7.11 9.34
CA GLU A 43 -11.59 7.02 10.57
C GLU A 43 -10.07 7.15 10.33
N LEU A 44 -9.55 6.59 9.23
CA LEU A 44 -8.13 6.70 8.87
C LEU A 44 -7.75 8.12 8.43
N ILE A 45 -8.69 8.87 7.83
CA ILE A 45 -8.48 10.26 7.45
C ILE A 45 -8.38 11.14 8.69
N ASP A 46 -9.27 10.94 9.67
CA ASP A 46 -9.27 11.71 10.93
C ASP A 46 -7.99 11.49 11.76
N GLY A 47 -7.42 10.26 11.72
CA GLY A 47 -6.17 9.92 12.41
C GLY A 47 -6.38 9.57 13.89
N GLY A 48 -5.30 9.65 14.69
CA GLY A 48 -5.35 9.37 16.13
C GLY A 48 -5.56 7.91 16.53
N LEU A 49 -5.26 6.97 15.63
CA LEU A 49 -5.44 5.54 15.86
C LEU A 49 -4.18 4.91 16.47
N GLU A 50 -4.38 4.01 17.43
CA GLU A 50 -3.30 3.16 17.93
C GLU A 50 -2.89 2.11 16.88
N GLU A 51 -1.62 1.69 16.93
CA GLU A 51 -1.03 0.73 15.99
C GLU A 51 -1.86 -0.55 15.86
N HIS A 52 -2.20 -1.19 16.99
CA HIS A 52 -2.97 -2.43 16.98
C HIS A 52 -4.37 -2.24 16.37
N VAL A 53 -5.02 -1.10 16.65
CA VAL A 53 -6.34 -0.78 16.10
C VAL A 53 -6.27 -0.61 14.58
N LEU A 54 -5.24 0.10 14.09
CA LEU A 54 -5.02 0.23 12.65
C LEU A 54 -4.87 -1.14 12.00
N LEU A 55 -3.95 -1.98 12.48
CA LEU A 55 -3.63 -3.26 11.87
C LEU A 55 -4.87 -4.18 11.76
N ASN A 56 -5.75 -4.16 12.77
CA ASN A 56 -7.02 -4.90 12.73
C ASN A 56 -7.99 -4.37 11.66
N LYS A 57 -8.01 -3.05 11.44
CA LYS A 57 -8.88 -2.42 10.42
C LYS A 57 -8.40 -2.68 9.00
N LEU A 58 -7.08 -2.83 8.78
CA LEU A 58 -6.50 -3.05 7.44
C LEU A 58 -7.08 -4.27 6.70
N TYR A 59 -7.52 -5.30 7.42
CA TYR A 59 -8.20 -6.45 6.81
C TYR A 59 -9.51 -6.08 6.09
N SER A 60 -10.16 -5.00 6.51
CA SER A 60 -11.45 -4.55 5.99
C SER A 60 -11.33 -3.42 4.97
N ILE A 61 -10.15 -3.20 4.40
CA ILE A 61 -9.93 -2.24 3.30
C ILE A 61 -9.04 -2.84 2.19
N ASN A 62 -8.92 -2.10 1.09
CA ASN A 62 -8.13 -2.41 -0.08
C ASN A 62 -6.97 -1.42 -0.22
N ALA A 63 -6.00 -1.78 -1.06
CA ALA A 63 -4.92 -0.86 -1.43
C ALA A 63 -5.43 0.46 -2.06
N CYS A 64 -6.52 0.42 -2.84
CA CYS A 64 -7.14 1.64 -3.41
C CYS A 64 -7.79 2.52 -2.33
N HIS A 65 -8.51 1.93 -1.38
CA HIS A 65 -9.09 2.67 -0.25
C HIS A 65 -8.01 3.39 0.58
N TYR A 66 -6.85 2.75 0.78
CA TYR A 66 -5.73 3.39 1.44
C TYR A 66 -5.09 4.50 0.62
N GLU A 67 -5.07 4.38 -0.71
CA GLU A 67 -4.64 5.46 -1.61
C GLU A 67 -5.57 6.67 -1.49
N ASP A 68 -6.88 6.45 -1.45
CA ASP A 68 -7.87 7.51 -1.21
C ASP A 68 -7.62 8.20 0.13
N VAL A 69 -7.35 7.45 1.21
CA VAL A 69 -6.96 8.02 2.53
C VAL A 69 -5.73 8.92 2.41
N VAL A 70 -4.70 8.48 1.67
CA VAL A 70 -3.47 9.27 1.48
C VAL A 70 -3.78 10.58 0.75
N GLU A 71 -4.64 10.53 -0.28
CA GLU A 71 -5.07 11.71 -1.05
C GLU A 71 -5.91 12.67 -0.20
N GLU A 72 -6.92 12.16 0.51
CA GLU A 72 -7.79 12.98 1.36
C GLU A 72 -7.00 13.66 2.49
N ARG A 73 -6.09 12.93 3.15
CA ARG A 73 -5.17 13.54 4.13
C ARG A 73 -4.30 14.64 3.50
N PHE A 74 -3.84 14.44 2.27
CA PHE A 74 -3.05 15.44 1.56
C PHE A 74 -3.87 16.69 1.20
N ILE A 75 -5.14 16.53 0.81
CA ILE A 75 -6.09 17.63 0.59
C ILE A 75 -6.23 18.45 1.88
N LEU A 76 -6.36 17.78 3.03
CA LEU A 76 -6.42 18.38 4.37
C LEU A 76 -5.07 18.90 4.90
N LYS A 77 -4.00 18.89 4.08
CA LYS A 77 -2.65 19.34 4.45
C LYS A 77 -2.04 18.55 5.61
N GLN A 78 -2.42 17.28 5.76
CA GLN A 78 -1.83 16.34 6.70
C GLN A 78 -0.89 15.38 5.97
N CYS A 79 0.07 14.83 6.70
CA CYS A 79 0.92 13.77 6.17
C CYS A 79 0.07 12.55 5.80
N GLY A 80 0.22 12.04 4.59
CA GLY A 80 -0.53 10.88 4.08
C GLY A 80 -0.16 9.55 4.74
N TYR A 81 0.76 9.51 5.71
CA TYR A 81 0.98 8.32 6.52
C TYR A 81 0.02 8.35 7.70
N VAL A 82 -0.84 7.34 7.82
CA VAL A 82 -1.95 7.28 8.80
C VAL A 82 -1.51 7.32 10.27
N MET A 83 -0.26 6.96 10.57
CA MET A 83 0.33 7.00 11.92
C MET A 83 1.13 8.29 12.17
N CYS A 84 0.98 9.31 11.32
CA CYS A 84 1.69 10.56 11.44
C CYS A 84 0.71 11.73 11.46
N ASP A 85 0.74 12.49 12.56
CA ASP A 85 -0.12 13.66 12.77
C ASP A 85 0.55 14.97 12.33
N LYS A 86 1.71 14.89 11.65
CA LYS A 86 2.38 16.09 11.14
C LYS A 86 1.59 16.70 9.99
N THR A 87 1.40 18.00 10.06
CA THR A 87 0.89 18.82 8.94
C THR A 87 1.99 19.06 7.92
N LEU A 88 1.59 19.18 6.65
CA LEU A 88 2.49 19.47 5.55
C LEU A 88 2.59 20.98 5.35
N THR A 89 3.75 21.54 5.65
CA THR A 89 4.12 22.92 5.32
C THR A 89 4.97 22.92 4.04
N ASP A 90 4.85 23.97 3.22
CA ASP A 90 5.68 24.19 2.02
C ASP A 90 5.60 23.11 0.93
N ILE A 91 4.38 22.65 0.62
CA ILE A 91 4.15 21.68 -0.45
C ILE A 91 4.53 22.31 -1.82
N PRO A 92 5.48 21.71 -2.58
CA PRO A 92 5.83 22.23 -3.90
C PRO A 92 4.66 22.10 -4.88
N ASN A 93 4.41 23.16 -5.65
CA ASN A 93 3.40 23.16 -6.72
C ASN A 93 3.85 22.37 -7.96
N GLN A 94 5.16 22.20 -8.16
CA GLN A 94 5.71 21.49 -9.32
C GLN A 94 5.52 19.97 -9.25
N LYS A 95 5.38 19.34 -10.41
CA LYS A 95 5.29 17.89 -10.58
C LYS A 95 6.65 17.21 -10.64
N TYR A 96 7.62 17.85 -11.26
CA TYR A 96 8.94 17.28 -11.54
C TYR A 96 10.05 18.01 -10.77
N LYS A 97 11.08 17.28 -10.35
CA LYS A 97 12.29 17.82 -9.73
C LYS A 97 13.54 17.28 -10.42
N ILE A 98 14.42 18.18 -10.84
CA ILE A 98 15.69 17.82 -11.48
C ILE A 98 16.76 17.62 -10.40
N SER A 99 17.49 16.51 -10.47
CA SER A 99 18.71 16.29 -9.69
C SER A 99 19.91 16.31 -10.64
N LEU A 100 20.77 17.30 -10.47
CA LEU A 100 22.03 17.39 -11.22
C LEU A 100 23.02 16.32 -10.78
N ALA A 101 23.03 15.97 -9.48
CA ALA A 101 23.93 14.95 -8.95
C ALA A 101 23.67 13.55 -9.54
N LEU A 102 22.40 13.23 -9.82
CA LEU A 102 22.00 11.95 -10.39
C LEU A 102 21.65 12.05 -11.88
N THR A 103 21.81 13.23 -12.49
CA THR A 103 21.41 13.54 -13.87
C THR A 103 20.03 12.99 -14.23
N LYS A 104 19.06 13.12 -13.30
CA LYS A 104 17.72 12.52 -13.39
C LYS A 104 16.61 13.52 -13.06
N VAL A 105 15.48 13.37 -13.75
CA VAL A 105 14.23 14.08 -13.47
C VAL A 105 13.31 13.15 -12.69
N PHE A 106 12.91 13.56 -11.49
CA PHE A 106 12.03 12.80 -10.60
C PHE A 106 10.60 13.34 -10.68
N ASP A 107 9.62 12.45 -10.72
CA ASP A 107 8.23 12.80 -10.43
C ASP A 107 8.03 12.83 -8.91
N ILE A 108 7.61 13.96 -8.37
CA ILE A 108 7.41 14.17 -6.92
C ILE A 108 5.93 14.15 -6.52
N THR A 109 5.01 13.79 -7.43
CA THR A 109 3.56 13.76 -7.20
C THR A 109 3.20 12.94 -5.97
N GLU A 110 3.73 11.72 -5.87
CA GLU A 110 3.49 10.85 -4.71
C GLU A 110 4.26 11.31 -3.48
N ARG A 111 5.52 11.74 -3.67
CA ARG A 111 6.41 12.05 -2.56
C ARG A 111 5.93 13.27 -1.76
N LYS A 112 5.36 14.29 -2.41
CA LYS A 112 4.93 15.53 -1.73
C LYS A 112 3.75 15.33 -0.76
N LYS A 113 3.09 14.17 -0.80
CA LYS A 113 2.01 13.80 0.13
C LYS A 113 2.50 13.45 1.54
N PHE A 114 3.81 13.45 1.78
CA PHE A 114 4.41 12.98 3.03
C PHE A 114 5.43 13.99 3.60
N CYS A 115 5.50 14.07 4.93
CA CYS A 115 6.42 15.00 5.60
C CYS A 115 7.90 14.56 5.48
N SER A 116 8.18 13.27 5.30
CA SER A 116 9.54 12.73 5.27
C SER A 116 9.66 11.50 4.36
N ASN A 117 10.90 11.15 4.00
CA ASN A 117 11.18 9.92 3.24
C ASN A 117 10.78 8.66 4.04
N ILE A 118 10.88 8.75 5.36
CA ILE A 118 10.45 7.71 6.30
C ILE A 118 8.94 7.49 6.16
N CYS A 119 8.13 8.53 6.31
CA CYS A 119 6.67 8.41 6.21
C CYS A 119 6.23 7.91 4.82
N TYR A 120 6.89 8.37 3.75
CA TYR A 120 6.65 7.84 2.40
C TYR A 120 6.90 6.34 2.32
N LYS A 121 8.08 5.88 2.78
CA LYS A 121 8.44 4.45 2.78
C LYS A 121 7.51 3.62 3.67
N SER A 122 7.22 4.08 4.88
CA SER A 122 6.30 3.38 5.80
C SER A 122 4.90 3.26 5.23
N SER A 123 4.40 4.33 4.60
CA SER A 123 3.08 4.32 3.96
C SER A 123 3.03 3.38 2.76
N LYS A 124 4.03 3.40 1.87
CA LYS A 124 4.11 2.46 0.75
C LYS A 124 4.32 1.01 1.21
N TYR A 125 5.09 0.79 2.27
CA TYR A 125 5.24 -0.52 2.88
C TYR A 125 3.91 -1.06 3.39
N LEU A 126 3.08 -0.21 4.01
CA LEU A 126 1.75 -0.59 4.47
C LEU A 126 0.80 -0.86 3.28
N GLN A 127 0.77 0.04 2.30
CA GLN A 127 -0.06 -0.07 1.10
C GLN A 127 0.20 -1.38 0.34
N ASN A 128 1.47 -1.77 0.21
CA ASN A 128 1.87 -2.98 -0.51
C ASN A 128 1.45 -4.29 0.19
N GLN A 129 1.12 -4.25 1.49
CA GLN A 129 0.60 -5.41 2.22
C GLN A 129 -0.91 -5.57 2.05
N LEU A 130 -1.63 -4.54 1.57
CA LEU A 130 -3.07 -4.57 1.42
C LEU A 130 -3.49 -5.40 0.21
N LEU A 131 -4.56 -6.16 0.39
CA LEU A 131 -5.16 -6.94 -0.68
C LEU A 131 -5.86 -6.01 -1.69
N THR A 132 -5.82 -6.40 -2.95
CA THR A 132 -6.56 -5.74 -4.05
C THR A 132 -7.91 -6.40 -4.33
N THR A 133 -8.15 -7.57 -3.74
CA THR A 133 -9.40 -8.31 -3.90
C THR A 133 -10.54 -7.62 -3.16
N PRO A 134 -11.74 -7.52 -3.76
CA PRO A 134 -12.91 -6.93 -3.10
C PRO A 134 -13.27 -7.67 -1.80
N LEU A 135 -13.67 -6.93 -0.77
CA LEU A 135 -13.97 -7.46 0.55
C LEU A 135 -14.97 -8.63 0.55
N TRP A 136 -16.06 -8.50 -0.21
CA TRP A 136 -17.13 -9.50 -0.27
C TRP A 136 -16.73 -10.81 -0.97
N LEU A 137 -15.54 -10.87 -1.56
CA LEU A 137 -14.96 -12.06 -2.18
C LEU A 137 -13.85 -12.71 -1.33
N ARG A 138 -13.51 -12.14 -0.16
CA ARG A 138 -12.43 -12.66 0.69
C ARG A 138 -12.90 -13.86 1.50
N ASP A 139 -12.02 -14.84 1.63
CA ASP A 139 -12.22 -15.96 2.54
C ASP A 139 -12.12 -15.47 3.98
N LYS A 140 -13.09 -15.85 4.81
CA LYS A 140 -13.16 -15.43 6.22
C LYS A 140 -12.11 -16.11 7.09
N ASP A 141 -11.59 -17.24 6.63
CA ASP A 141 -10.67 -18.09 7.39
C ASP A 141 -9.19 -17.69 7.19
N THR A 142 -8.90 -16.86 6.18
CA THR A 142 -7.53 -16.37 5.91
C THR A 142 -7.44 -14.88 6.22
N VAL A 143 -6.83 -14.55 7.36
CA VAL A 143 -6.56 -13.16 7.75
C VAL A 143 -5.07 -12.88 7.52
N PRO A 144 -4.72 -12.04 6.53
CA PRO A 144 -3.35 -11.56 6.35
C PRO A 144 -2.85 -10.87 7.62
N THR A 145 -1.58 -11.11 7.95
CA THR A 145 -0.91 -10.40 9.04
C THR A 145 -0.26 -9.15 8.48
N PHE A 146 -0.66 -7.99 8.98
CA PHE A 146 -0.10 -6.69 8.62
C PHE A 146 0.97 -6.26 9.63
N LYS A 147 2.00 -5.55 9.17
CA LYS A 147 3.09 -5.03 10.00
C LYS A 147 3.40 -3.59 9.65
N LEU A 148 3.76 -2.80 10.66
CA LEU A 148 4.36 -1.49 10.44
C LEU A 148 5.87 -1.60 10.24
N LEU A 149 6.42 -0.65 9.49
CA LEU A 149 7.86 -0.58 9.27
C LEU A 149 8.54 -0.08 10.55
N LYS A 150 9.29 -0.96 11.23
CA LYS A 150 10.14 -0.58 12.36
C LYS A 150 11.36 0.17 11.82
N ILE A 151 11.46 1.44 12.13
CA ILE A 151 12.63 2.24 11.76
C ILE A 151 13.40 2.47 13.04
N CYS A 152 14.56 1.82 13.17
CA CYS A 152 15.49 2.13 14.23
C CYS A 152 16.02 3.55 13.99
N THR A 153 15.52 4.52 14.75
CA THR A 153 16.22 5.77 14.95
C THR A 153 17.33 5.49 15.95
N GLU A 154 18.49 5.06 15.48
CA GLU A 154 19.71 5.20 16.28
C GLU A 154 19.99 6.69 16.39
N ASN A 155 19.54 7.31 17.48
CA ASN A 155 20.01 8.59 18.00
C ASN A 155 19.45 8.75 19.42
N GLU A 156 20.29 8.47 20.43
CA GLU A 156 20.49 9.22 21.69
C GLU A 156 20.93 8.32 22.85
N THR A 157 22.14 8.55 23.37
CA THR A 157 22.37 8.86 24.79
C THR A 157 23.68 9.64 24.93
N THR A 158 23.54 10.94 25.17
CA THR A 158 24.53 11.77 25.88
C THR A 158 24.52 11.40 27.36
N THR A 159 25.69 11.13 27.95
CA THR A 159 25.96 11.34 29.38
C THR A 159 27.43 11.77 29.56
N ASP A 160 27.64 12.97 30.09
CA ASP A 160 28.93 13.53 30.51
C ASP A 160 29.59 12.70 31.62
N SER A 161 30.90 12.50 31.51
CA SER A 161 31.83 12.50 32.65
C SER A 161 33.28 12.66 32.16
N VAL A 162 33.95 13.67 32.72
CA VAL A 162 35.32 14.14 32.47
C VAL A 162 36.38 13.18 33.04
N LEU A 163 37.51 12.96 32.33
CA LEU A 163 38.87 12.92 32.91
C LEU A 163 39.98 13.09 31.85
N ASP A 164 40.98 13.90 32.22
CA ASP A 164 42.21 14.27 31.50
C ASP A 164 43.10 13.12 31.01
N GLY A 165 43.88 13.40 29.95
CA GLY A 165 45.08 12.63 29.62
C GLY A 165 45.64 12.87 28.23
N HIS A 166 46.72 13.66 28.13
CA HIS A 166 47.55 13.79 26.92
C HIS A 166 48.11 12.44 26.47
N THR A 167 48.10 12.14 25.15
CA THR A 167 49.21 11.49 24.41
C THR A 167 49.02 11.66 22.90
N LYS A 168 50.12 11.94 22.21
CA LYS A 168 50.24 12.20 20.77
C LYS A 168 50.02 10.94 19.92
N LEU A 169 49.75 11.23 18.64
CA LEU A 169 50.20 10.50 17.44
C LEU A 169 49.25 9.43 16.89
N SER A 170 48.67 9.74 15.73
CA SER A 170 48.87 9.02 14.45
C SER A 170 47.64 9.23 13.58
N THR A 171 47.80 9.96 12.48
CA THR A 171 46.83 10.02 11.39
C THR A 171 46.84 8.69 10.63
N PRO A 172 45.70 8.04 10.38
CA PRO A 172 45.57 7.19 9.21
C PRO A 172 44.55 7.82 8.27
N THR A 173 45.05 8.21 7.10
CA THR A 173 44.25 8.36 5.88
C THR A 173 43.50 7.05 5.64
N ILE A 174 42.17 7.09 5.71
CA ILE A 174 41.31 6.04 5.14
C ILE A 174 40.39 6.71 4.12
N THR A 175 40.77 6.49 2.87
CA THR A 175 40.02 6.69 1.65
C THR A 175 38.68 5.96 1.77
N VAL A 176 37.56 6.67 1.82
CA VAL A 176 36.25 6.04 1.67
C VAL A 176 35.97 5.92 0.18
N SER A 177 36.18 4.71 -0.33
CA SER A 177 35.73 4.29 -1.65
C SER A 177 34.21 4.41 -1.74
N ALA A 178 33.75 5.05 -2.81
CA ALA A 178 32.34 5.15 -3.15
C ALA A 178 31.66 3.77 -3.23
N PRO A 179 30.43 3.59 -2.73
CA PRO A 179 29.67 2.39 -3.04
C PRO A 179 29.25 2.43 -4.51
N ILE A 180 29.86 1.53 -5.28
CA ILE A 180 29.42 1.13 -6.61
C ILE A 180 28.05 0.46 -6.43
N PHE A 181 26.99 1.14 -6.87
CA PHE A 181 25.66 0.55 -6.98
C PHE A 181 25.50 0.01 -8.41
N THR A 182 25.97 -1.21 -8.65
CA THR A 182 25.59 -1.98 -9.84
C THR A 182 24.13 -2.39 -9.69
N ASN A 183 23.26 -1.75 -10.46
CA ASN A 183 21.86 -2.17 -10.61
C ASN A 183 21.75 -3.09 -11.83
N ASP A 184 22.00 -4.38 -11.66
CA ASP A 184 21.60 -5.41 -12.61
C ASP A 184 20.53 -6.29 -11.96
N THR A 185 19.26 -5.93 -12.13
CA THR A 185 18.09 -6.83 -12.01
C THR A 185 16.83 -6.16 -12.58
N LYS A 186 16.94 -5.50 -13.74
CA LYS A 186 15.76 -5.05 -14.50
C LYS A 186 15.51 -5.83 -15.79
N THR A 187 16.40 -6.73 -16.19
CA THR A 187 16.25 -7.45 -17.47
C THR A 187 15.43 -8.75 -17.38
N GLU A 188 15.21 -9.32 -16.20
CA GLU A 188 14.47 -10.61 -16.09
C GLU A 188 12.94 -10.49 -15.98
N ILE A 189 12.40 -9.31 -15.63
CA ILE A 189 10.94 -9.14 -15.48
C ILE A 189 10.27 -8.74 -16.80
N GLU A 190 10.99 -8.05 -17.70
CA GLU A 190 10.45 -7.63 -19.01
C GLU A 190 10.38 -8.80 -20.02
N GLU A 191 11.18 -9.86 -19.84
CA GLU A 191 11.15 -11.03 -20.74
C GLU A 191 10.02 -12.01 -20.39
N GLN A 192 9.59 -12.07 -19.12
CA GLN A 192 8.45 -12.90 -18.73
C GLN A 192 7.09 -12.33 -19.18
N PHE A 193 6.94 -11.00 -19.26
CA PHE A 193 5.69 -10.38 -19.72
C PHE A 193 5.48 -10.46 -21.24
N LYS A 194 6.56 -10.59 -22.04
CA LYS A 194 6.44 -10.78 -23.50
C LYS A 194 6.00 -12.19 -23.89
N ASN A 195 6.42 -13.22 -23.15
CA ASN A 195 6.04 -14.62 -23.44
C ASN A 195 4.58 -14.95 -23.09
N VAL A 196 3.94 -14.18 -22.21
CA VAL A 196 2.51 -14.35 -21.89
C VAL A 196 1.60 -13.70 -22.95
N LEU A 197 2.09 -12.70 -23.68
CA LEU A 197 1.30 -11.98 -24.69
C LEU A 197 1.31 -12.65 -26.07
N THR A 198 2.34 -13.46 -26.39
CA THR A 198 2.44 -14.19 -27.66
C THR A 198 1.64 -15.51 -27.70
N LEU A 199 1.19 -16.01 -26.55
CA LEU A 199 0.35 -17.22 -26.46
C LEU A 199 -1.16 -16.97 -26.69
N LYS A 200 -1.59 -15.71 -26.87
CA LYS A 200 -3.00 -15.35 -27.09
C LYS A 200 -3.37 -15.01 -28.54
N THR A 201 -2.47 -15.20 -29.50
CA THR A 201 -2.75 -14.93 -30.93
C THR A 201 -2.72 -16.14 -31.85
N ASN A 202 -2.51 -17.35 -31.33
CA ASN A 202 -2.62 -18.59 -32.11
C ASN A 202 -3.65 -19.53 -31.47
N ASN A 203 -4.93 -19.21 -31.62
CA ASN A 203 -6.04 -20.17 -31.65
C ASN A 203 -7.28 -19.52 -32.27
#